data_AF-A0A929PIT5-F1
#
_entry.id   AF-A0A929PIT5-F1
#
_cell.length_a   1.000
_cell.length_b   1.000
_cell.length_c   1.000
_cell.angle_alpha   90.00
_cell.angle_beta   90.00
_cell.angle_gamma   90.00
#
_symmetry.space_group_name_H-M   'P 1'
#
loop_
_entity.id
_entity.type
_entity.pdbx_description
1 polymer ?
#
loop_
_entity_poly.entity_id
_entity_poly.type
_entity_poly.pdbx_seq_one_letter_code
_entity_poly.pdbx_strand_id
1 'polypeptide(L)' 'LNIDFPADLFCYTLEDCLKEIKNKNTILLDALTQGKAIFDSIDVFNFLKNEVKYVAKRSGLIRCDDGWLVKAVV' A
#
# COMPACT_ATOMS: atom_id res chain seq x y z
N LEU A 1 17.56 -18.17 -14.45
CA LEU A 1 17.49 -17.54 -13.12
C LEU A 1 16.75 -18.52 -12.21
N ASN A 2 17.48 -19.36 -11.46
CA ASN A 2 16.87 -20.18 -10.41
C ASN A 2 16.78 -19.29 -9.17
N ILE A 3 15.61 -18.72 -8.95
CA ILE A 3 15.30 -17.95 -7.75
C ILE A 3 14.16 -18.68 -7.07
N ASP A 4 14.50 -19.52 -6.08
CA ASP A 4 13.58 -19.92 -5.02
C ASP A 4 13.44 -18.73 -4.07
N PHE A 5 12.65 -17.73 -4.46
CA PHE A 5 12.12 -16.76 -3.51
C PHE A 5 10.67 -17.16 -3.29
N PRO A 6 10.29 -17.60 -2.07
CA PRO A 6 8.88 -17.72 -1.76
C PRO A 6 8.28 -16.31 -1.88
N ALA A 7 7.53 -16.09 -2.95
CA ALA A 7 6.82 -14.86 -3.20
C ALA A 7 5.34 -15.11 -2.96
N ASP A 8 4.78 -14.42 -1.98
CA ASP A 8 3.34 -14.40 -1.80
C ASP A 8 2.73 -13.47 -2.84
N LEU A 9 1.95 -14.03 -3.76
CA LEU A 9 1.21 -13.27 -4.75
C LEU A 9 -0.19 -12.98 -4.22
N PHE A 10 -0.50 -11.70 -4.06
CA PHE A 10 -1.84 -11.25 -3.73
C PHE A 10 -2.52 -10.70 -4.99
N CYS A 11 -3.63 -11.32 -5.37
CA CYS A 11 -4.43 -10.91 -6.51
C CYS A 11 -5.60 -10.04 -6.04
N TYR A 12 -5.57 -8.76 -6.41
CA TYR A 12 -6.62 -7.80 -6.08
C TYR A 12 -7.22 -7.20 -7.34
N THR A 13 -8.54 -6.97 -7.33
CA THR A 13 -9.15 -6.01 -8.24
C THR A 13 -8.86 -4.58 -7.77
N LEU A 14 -9.10 -3.59 -8.65
CA LEU A 14 -8.98 -2.19 -8.25
C LEU A 14 -9.92 -1.83 -7.09
N GLU A 15 -11.14 -2.37 -7.10
CA GLU A 15 -12.13 -2.14 -6.05
C GLU A 15 -11.70 -2.74 -4.71
N ASP A 16 -11.14 -3.95 -4.72
CA ASP A 16 -10.60 -4.57 -3.52
C ASP A 16 -9.44 -3.76 -2.95
N CYS A 17 -8.54 -3.27 -3.79
CA CYS A 17 -7.46 -2.39 -3.37
C CYS A 17 -8.01 -1.15 -2.65
N LEU A 18 -9.00 -0.48 -3.22
CA LEU A 18 -9.61 0.71 -2.61
C LEU A 18 -10.28 0.39 -1.27
N LYS A 19 -10.96 -0.75 -1.16
CA LYS A 19 -11.58 -1.22 0.09
C LYS A 19 -10.53 -1.49 1.17
N GLU A 20 -9.47 -2.21 0.83
CA GLU A 20 -8.39 -2.55 1.77
C GLU A 20 -7.57 -1.33 2.20
N ILE A 21 -7.34 -0.37 1.30
CA ILE A 21 -6.72 0.92 1.64
C ILE A 21 -7.58 1.67 2.66
N LYS A 22 -8.90 1.75 2.46
CA LYS A 22 -9.83 2.37 3.43
C LYS A 22 -9.83 1.68 4.78
N ASN A 23 -9.69 0.35 4.78
CA ASN A 23 -9.56 -0.46 5.99
C ASN A 23 -8.18 -0.37 6.65
N LYS A 24 -7.24 0.38 6.05
CA LYS A 24 -5.87 0.59 6.57
C LYS A 24 -5.07 -0.72 6.62
N ASN A 25 -5.27 -1.62 5.66
CA ASN A 25 -4.50 -2.85 5.53
C ASN A 25 -3.02 -2.55 5.31
N THR A 26 -2.19 -2.78 6.34
CA THR A 26 -0.77 -2.37 6.36
C THR A 26 0.07 -3.02 5.27
N ILE A 27 -0.26 -4.25 4.84
CA ILE A 27 0.44 -4.94 3.75
C ILE A 27 0.24 -4.17 2.44
N LEU A 28 -1.00 -3.78 2.15
CA LEU A 28 -1.31 -3.05 0.92
C LEU A 28 -0.79 -1.60 0.97
N LEU A 29 -0.85 -0.96 2.14
CA LEU A 29 -0.25 0.37 2.33
C LEU A 29 1.27 0.33 2.07
N ASP A 30 1.97 -0.69 2.56
CA ASP A 30 3.40 -0.87 2.31
C ASP A 30 3.70 -1.19 0.85
N ALA A 31 2.93 -2.09 0.23
CA ALA A 31 3.10 -2.43 -1.18
C ALA A 31 2.99 -1.20 -2.10
N LEU A 32 2.08 -0.27 -1.81
CA LEU A 32 1.86 0.92 -2.64
C LEU A 32 2.78 2.10 -2.28
N THR A 33 3.36 2.12 -1.07
CA THR A 33 4.28 3.19 -0.66
C THR A 33 5.74 2.85 -0.93
N GLN A 34 6.14 1.61 -0.69
CA GLN A 34 7.52 1.11 -0.82
C GLN A 34 7.73 0.27 -2.07
N GLY A 35 6.67 -0.35 -2.60
CA GLY A 35 6.76 -1.20 -3.79
C GLY A 35 7.04 -0.43 -5.07
N LYS A 36 7.39 -1.18 -6.11
CA LYS A 36 7.66 -0.69 -7.46
C LYS A 36 6.71 -1.37 -8.44
N ALA A 37 6.16 -0.59 -9.37
CA ALA A 37 5.41 -1.15 -10.48
C ALA A 37 6.34 -1.95 -11.40
N ILE A 38 5.97 -3.19 -11.72
CA ILE A 38 6.76 -4.10 -12.57
C ILE A 38 6.28 -4.07 -14.03
N PHE A 39 5.01 -3.72 -14.27
CA PHE A 39 4.38 -3.73 -15.60
C PHE A 39 3.71 -2.39 -15.95
N ASP A 40 3.23 -2.30 -17.19
CA ASP A 40 2.76 -1.11 -17.92
C ASP A 40 1.48 -0.42 -17.38
N SER A 41 1.12 -0.66 -16.12
CA SER A 41 -0.05 -0.06 -15.45
C SER A 41 0.37 1.00 -14.43
N ILE A 42 1.34 1.84 -14.81
CA ILE A 42 1.92 2.86 -13.92
C ILE A 42 0.86 3.87 -13.46
N ASP A 43 -0.13 4.17 -14.29
CA ASP A 43 -1.22 5.09 -13.97
C ASP A 43 -2.11 4.55 -12.85
N VAL A 44 -2.49 3.27 -12.92
CA VAL A 44 -3.28 2.61 -11.88
C VAL A 44 -2.48 2.54 -10.57
N PHE A 45 -1.19 2.22 -10.65
CA PHE A 45 -0.31 2.20 -9.48
C PHE A 45 -0.18 3.59 -8.84
N ASN A 46 0.01 4.64 -9.65
CA ASN A 46 0.09 6.02 -9.17
C ASN A 46 -1.23 6.51 -8.54
N PHE A 47 -2.36 6.13 -9.15
CA PHE A 47 -3.69 6.39 -8.58
C PHE A 47 -3.81 5.77 -7.18
N LEU A 48 -3.54 4.46 -7.05
CA LEU A 48 -3.59 3.76 -5.76
C LEU A 48 -2.61 4.33 -4.73
N LYS A 49 -1.41 4.71 -5.15
CA LYS A 49 -0.42 5.37 -4.29
C LYS A 49 -0.93 6.71 -3.74
N ASN A 50 -1.67 7.48 -4.53
CA ASN A 50 -2.28 8.73 -4.08
C ASN A 50 -3.42 8.49 -3.10
N GLU A 51 -4.25 7.46 -3.33
CA GLU A 51 -5.30 7.05 -2.39
C GLU A 51 -4.73 6.66 -1.02
N VAL A 52 -3.61 5.91 -1.01
CA VAL A 52 -2.88 5.59 0.24
C VAL A 52 -2.41 6.84 0.96
N LYS A 53 -1.80 7.80 0.25
CA LYS A 53 -1.36 9.07 0.85
C LYS A 53 -2.53 9.85 1.45
N TYR A 54 -3.66 9.88 0.75
CA TYR A 54 -4.87 10.55 1.24
C TYR A 54 -5.40 9.90 2.52
N VAL A 55 -5.56 8.57 2.53
CA VAL A 55 -6.04 7.83 3.72
C VAL A 55 -5.06 7.96 4.88
N ALA A 56 -3.75 7.88 4.62
CA ALA A 56 -2.74 8.02 5.65
C ALA A 56 -2.82 9.40 6.31
N LYS A 57 -2.85 10.47 5.51
CA LYS A 57 -2.97 11.85 6.03
C LYS A 57 -4.24 12.05 6.84
N ARG A 58 -5.40 11.62 6.32
CA ARG A 58 -6.70 11.79 6.99
C ARG A 58 -6.82 10.98 8.28
N SER A 59 -6.17 9.82 8.33
CA SER A 59 -6.20 8.92 9.48
C SER A 59 -5.07 9.21 10.48
N GLY A 60 -4.24 10.23 10.23
CA GLY A 60 -3.05 10.51 11.05
C GLY A 60 -2.03 9.37 11.05
N LEU A 61 -2.00 8.54 10.01
CA LEU A 61 -1.03 7.45 9.91
C LEU A 61 0.35 7.98 9.51
N ILE A 62 1.37 7.54 10.22
CA ILE A 62 2.78 7.87 10.00
C ILE A 62 3.52 6.55 9.78
N ARG A 63 4.27 6.45 8.67
CA ARG A 63 5.18 5.31 8.43
C ARG A 63 6.45 5.54 9.26
N CYS A 64 6.79 4.59 10.12
CA CYS A 64 8.11 4.49 10.79
C CYS A 64 8.94 3.39 10.11
N ASP A 65 10.00 2.88 10.72
CA ASP A 65 10.74 1.73 10.17
C ASP A 65 9.95 0.42 10.39
N ASP A 66 9.35 0.25 11.57
CA ASP A 66 8.66 -0.98 12.00
C ASP A 66 7.23 -1.16 11.44
N GLY A 67 6.68 -0.15 10.77
CA GLY A 67 5.33 -0.22 10.21
C GLY A 67 4.61 1.12 10.23
N TRP A 68 3.31 1.07 10.55
CA TRP A 68 2.43 2.23 10.57
C TRP A 68 1.98 2.56 11.99
N LEU A 69 2.12 3.82 12.38
CA LEU A 69 1.67 4.35 13.66
C LEU A 69 0.55 5.37 13.45
N VAL A 70 -0.37 5.45 14.41
CA VAL A 70 -1.35 6.54 14.46
C VAL A 70 -0.74 7.68 15.26
N LYS A 71 -0.69 8.88 14.69
CA LYS A 71 -0.30 10.09 15.42
C LYS A 71 -1.24 10.26 16.61
N ALA A 72 -0.69 10.19 17.82
CA ALA A 72 -1.45 10.49 19.03
C ALA A 72 -2.00 11.92 18.91
N VAL A 73 -3.31 12.06 19.11
CA VAL A 73 -3.93 13.37 19.25
C VAL A 73 -3.55 13.84 20.64
N VAL A 74 -2.59 14.78 20.71
CA VAL A 74 -2.24 15.52 21.93
C VAL A 74 -3.20 16.70 22.07
#